data_AF-A0A1G8NWQ7-F1
#
_entry.id   AF-A0A1G8NWQ7-F1
#
_cell.length_a   1.000
_cell.length_b   1.000
_cell.length_c   1.000
_cell.angle_alpha   90.00
_cell.angle_beta   90.00
_cell.angle_gamma   90.00
#
_symmetry.space_group_name_H-M   'P 1'
#
loop_
_entity.id
_entity.type
_entity.pdbx_description
1 polymer ?
#
loop_
_entity_poly.entity_id
_entity_poly.type
_entity_poly.pdbx_seq_one_letter_code
_entity_poly.pdbx_strand_id
1 'polypeptide(L)'
;MRRWTPIALAAMLGAAGLPATTEAQTRPPLSEVAEIHDGLLAVGIADEIRNKCSGISARMISAFSYLNRLKGQARALGYSDKEIESYVTSKSEKRKMRAEGEAWLQARGATPGVAEGYCRVGREEIARGSRIGLLLREN
;
A
#
# COMPACT_ATOMS: atom_id res chain seq x y z
N MET A 1 -24.56 -46.90 58.49
CA MET A 1 -24.96 -48.11 57.72
C MET A 1 -26.11 -47.73 56.79
N ARG A 2 -26.09 -48.28 55.56
CA ARG A 2 -27.20 -48.38 54.58
C ARG A 2 -27.09 -47.51 53.32
N ARG A 3 -26.30 -48.08 52.38
CA ARG A 3 -26.62 -48.34 50.97
C ARG A 3 -26.98 -47.12 50.10
N TRP A 4 -25.96 -46.60 49.41
CA TRP A 4 -26.14 -45.76 48.23
C TRP A 4 -26.23 -46.67 46.99
N THR A 5 -27.36 -46.63 46.29
CA THR A 5 -27.58 -47.32 45.01
C THR A 5 -27.10 -46.46 43.85
N PRO A 6 -26.37 -47.01 42.86
CA PRO A 6 -26.02 -46.34 41.62
C PRO A 6 -27.12 -46.55 40.57
N ILE A 7 -27.66 -45.46 40.02
CA ILE A 7 -28.55 -45.48 38.86
C ILE A 7 -27.88 -44.56 37.83
N ALA A 8 -27.09 -45.14 36.93
CA ALA A 8 -27.47 -45.69 35.62
C ALA A 8 -27.42 -44.61 34.53
N LEU A 9 -26.62 -44.96 33.51
CA LEU A 9 -26.39 -44.26 32.26
C LEU A 9 -27.66 -43.69 31.63
N ALA A 10 -27.59 -42.42 31.22
CA ALA A 10 -28.31 -41.93 30.05
C ALA A 10 -27.32 -41.10 29.22
N ALA A 11 -26.79 -41.72 28.18
CA ALA A 11 -26.00 -41.08 27.14
C ALA A 11 -26.93 -40.22 26.27
N MET A 12 -26.83 -38.89 26.38
CA MET A 12 -27.29 -37.97 25.34
C MET A 12 -26.06 -37.42 24.62
N LEU A 13 -25.74 -38.02 23.47
CA LEU A 13 -24.85 -37.44 22.47
C LEU A 13 -25.56 -36.21 21.87
N GLY A 14 -25.37 -35.05 22.49
CA GLY A 14 -25.60 -33.76 21.86
C GLY A 14 -24.36 -33.36 21.08
N ALA A 15 -24.39 -33.46 19.74
CA ALA A 15 -23.35 -32.93 18.88
C ALA A 15 -23.35 -31.40 18.97
N ALA A 16 -22.56 -30.85 19.89
CA ALA A 16 -22.27 -29.42 19.95
C ALA A 16 -21.37 -29.07 18.76
N GLY A 17 -21.99 -28.59 17.68
CA GLY A 17 -21.26 -27.93 16.59
C GLY A 17 -20.57 -26.70 17.14
N LEU A 18 -19.25 -26.78 17.32
CA LEU A 18 -18.43 -25.61 17.62
C LEU A 18 -18.57 -24.63 16.45
N PRO A 19 -18.97 -23.36 16.67
CA PRO A 19 -18.81 -22.35 15.64
C PRO A 19 -17.31 -22.23 15.36
N ALA A 20 -16.90 -22.59 14.15
CA ALA A 20 -15.59 -22.26 13.64
C ALA A 20 -15.50 -20.73 13.58
N THR A 21 -14.95 -20.11 14.60
CA THR A 21 -14.52 -18.73 14.55
C THR A 21 -13.42 -18.66 13.49
N THR A 22 -13.76 -18.17 12.31
CA THR A 22 -12.76 -17.68 11.36
C THR A 22 -12.00 -16.58 12.07
N GLU A 23 -10.83 -16.92 12.61
CA GLU A 23 -9.88 -15.93 13.07
C GLU A 23 -9.61 -15.00 11.89
N ALA A 24 -10.14 -13.78 11.96
CA ALA A 24 -9.69 -12.71 11.10
C ALA A 24 -8.21 -12.52 11.43
N GLN A 25 -7.33 -13.17 10.65
CA GLN A 25 -5.91 -12.83 10.64
C GLN A 25 -5.86 -11.32 10.46
N THR A 26 -5.51 -10.62 11.53
CA THR A 26 -5.50 -9.16 11.54
C THR A 26 -4.26 -8.74 10.79
N ARG A 27 -4.36 -8.79 9.45
CA ARG A 27 -3.34 -8.31 8.55
C ARG A 27 -3.14 -6.82 8.83
N PRO A 28 -1.90 -6.31 8.73
CA PRO A 28 -1.67 -4.89 8.86
C PRO A 28 -2.49 -4.11 7.82
N PRO A 29 -2.85 -2.85 8.07
CA PRO A 29 -3.43 -2.01 7.02
C PRO A 29 -2.44 -1.87 5.84
N LEU A 30 -2.96 -1.63 4.63
CA LEU A 30 -2.13 -1.47 3.43
C LEU A 30 -1.10 -0.33 3.53
N SER A 31 -1.32 0.65 4.41
CA SER A 31 -0.37 1.71 4.74
C SER A 31 0.90 1.22 5.44
N GLU A 32 0.84 0.08 6.13
CA GLU A 32 1.95 -0.51 6.88
C GLU A 32 2.71 -1.59 6.08
N VAL A 33 2.22 -1.92 4.88
CA VAL A 33 2.92 -2.82 3.96
C VAL A 33 3.92 -2.01 3.15
N ALA A 34 5.18 -2.01 3.60
CA ALA A 34 6.26 -1.18 3.05
C ALA A 34 6.36 -1.27 1.51
N GLU A 35 6.29 -2.46 0.92
CA GLU A 35 6.42 -2.64 -0.53
C GLU A 35 5.30 -1.96 -1.33
N ILE A 36 4.08 -1.93 -0.78
CA ILE A 36 2.94 -1.26 -1.40
C ILE A 36 3.03 0.24 -1.15
N HIS A 37 3.32 0.63 0.09
CA HIS A 37 3.44 2.02 0.50
C HIS A 37 4.55 2.74 -0.27
N ASP A 38 5.78 2.24 -0.24
CA ASP A 38 6.95 2.82 -0.92
C ASP A 38 6.74 2.85 -2.43
N GLY A 39 6.07 1.83 -2.96
CA GLY A 39 5.71 1.76 -4.37
C GLY A 39 4.76 2.89 -4.77
N LEU A 40 3.69 3.10 -4.03
CA LEU A 40 2.74 4.18 -4.28
C LEU A 40 3.37 5.56 -4.04
N LEU A 41 4.23 5.68 -3.03
CA LEU A 41 4.99 6.90 -2.75
C LEU A 41 5.89 7.26 -3.93
N ALA A 42 6.62 6.29 -4.49
CA ALA A 42 7.46 6.52 -5.66
C ALA A 42 6.66 6.97 -6.90
N VAL A 43 5.45 6.43 -7.09
CA VAL A 43 4.53 6.89 -8.17
C VAL A 43 4.08 8.33 -7.90
N GLY A 44 3.70 8.66 -6.67
CA GLY A 44 3.27 10.00 -6.29
C GLY A 44 4.39 11.04 -6.47
N ILE A 45 5.61 10.71 -6.06
CA ILE A 45 6.79 11.57 -6.25
C ILE A 45 7.07 11.77 -7.73
N ALA A 46 7.03 10.71 -8.54
CA ALA A 46 7.22 10.82 -9.99
C ALA A 46 6.15 11.73 -10.62
N ASP A 47 4.88 11.61 -10.22
CA ASP A 47 3.81 12.47 -10.73
C ASP A 47 4.01 13.94 -10.34
N GLU A 48 4.38 14.22 -9.08
CA GLU A 48 4.66 15.60 -8.66
C GLU A 48 5.85 16.19 -9.44
N ILE A 49 6.93 15.42 -9.68
CA ILE A 49 8.08 15.88 -10.48
C ILE A 49 7.65 16.28 -11.89
N ARG A 50 6.91 15.44 -12.63
CA ARG A 50 6.47 15.78 -14.00
C ARG A 50 5.47 16.95 -14.03
N ASN A 51 4.68 17.14 -12.98
CA ASN A 51 3.73 18.24 -12.89
C ASN A 51 4.44 19.58 -12.62
N LYS A 52 5.62 19.56 -11.99
CA LYS A 52 6.40 20.75 -11.68
C LYS A 52 7.55 21.00 -12.67
N CYS A 53 8.01 19.98 -13.39
CA CYS A 53 9.10 20.08 -14.34
C CYS A 53 8.63 19.84 -15.79
N SER A 54 8.61 20.90 -16.61
CA SER A 54 8.20 20.82 -18.02
C SER A 54 9.14 19.98 -18.90
N GLY A 55 10.41 19.83 -18.51
CA GLY A 55 11.41 19.02 -19.22
C GLY A 55 11.33 17.51 -18.93
N ILE A 56 10.43 17.07 -18.05
CA ILE A 56 10.31 15.67 -17.65
C ILE A 56 8.86 15.20 -17.83
N SER A 57 8.69 14.05 -18.47
CA SER A 57 7.40 13.40 -18.66
C SER A 57 7.34 12.04 -17.95
N ALA A 58 6.13 11.57 -17.62
CA ALA A 58 5.94 10.19 -17.18
C ALA A 58 6.08 9.20 -18.35
N ARG A 59 6.64 8.03 -18.06
CA ARG A 59 6.47 6.82 -18.86
C ARG A 59 5.13 6.18 -18.50
N MET A 60 4.04 6.64 -19.14
CA MET A 60 2.67 6.23 -18.79
C MET A 60 2.46 4.70 -18.78
N ILE A 61 3.03 3.99 -19.76
CA ILE A 61 2.95 2.52 -19.83
C ILE A 61 3.65 1.88 -18.61
N SER A 62 4.82 2.40 -18.23
CA SER A 62 5.58 1.92 -17.07
C SER A 62 4.84 2.21 -15.76
N ALA A 63 4.27 3.41 -15.61
CA ALA A 63 3.49 3.78 -14.42
C ALA A 63 2.24 2.91 -14.26
N PHE A 64 1.47 2.71 -15.33
CA PHE A 64 0.29 1.85 -15.30
C PHE A 64 0.64 0.39 -15.01
N SER A 65 1.68 -0.14 -15.66
CA SER A 65 2.16 -1.50 -15.39
C SER A 65 2.61 -1.67 -13.94
N TYR A 66 3.28 -0.67 -13.39
CA TYR A 66 3.76 -0.69 -12.01
C TYR A 66 2.61 -0.65 -10.99
N LEU A 67 1.60 0.21 -11.21
CA LEU A 67 0.40 0.26 -10.37
C LEU A 67 -0.37 -1.06 -10.38
N ASN A 68 -0.52 -1.70 -11.54
CA ASN A 68 -1.15 -3.02 -11.63
C ASN A 68 -0.35 -4.09 -10.90
N ARG A 69 0.99 -4.01 -10.94
CA ARG A 69 1.86 -4.90 -10.17
C ARG A 69 1.66 -4.72 -8.66
N LEU A 70 1.60 -3.48 -8.16
CA LEU A 70 1.31 -3.20 -6.75
C LEU A 70 -0.06 -3.75 -6.33
N LYS A 71 -1.09 -3.53 -7.17
CA LYS A 71 -2.43 -4.11 -6.94
C LYS A 71 -2.39 -5.64 -6.87
N GLY A 72 -1.65 -6.28 -7.78
CA GLY A 72 -1.42 -7.73 -7.77
C GLY A 72 -0.70 -8.22 -6.52
N GLN A 73 0.32 -7.48 -6.06
CA GLN A 73 1.04 -7.80 -4.81
C GLN A 73 0.12 -7.69 -3.59
N ALA A 74 -0.70 -6.64 -3.49
CA ALA A 74 -1.69 -6.52 -2.43
C ALA A 74 -2.69 -7.70 -2.44
N ARG A 75 -3.18 -8.09 -3.62
CA ARG A 75 -4.04 -9.28 -3.74
C ARG A 75 -3.34 -10.57 -3.30
N ALA A 76 -2.06 -10.74 -3.63
CA ALA A 76 -1.27 -11.90 -3.22
C ALA A 76 -1.04 -11.96 -1.70
N LEU A 77 -1.03 -10.81 -1.02
CA LEU A 77 -1.05 -10.69 0.44
C LEU A 77 -2.45 -10.90 1.05
N GLY A 78 -3.43 -11.18 0.19
CA GLY A 78 -4.80 -11.53 0.54
C GLY A 78 -5.78 -10.36 0.56
N TYR A 79 -5.34 -9.11 0.37
CA TYR A 79 -6.25 -7.96 0.42
C TYR A 79 -7.26 -8.03 -0.73
N SER A 80 -8.54 -7.84 -0.39
CA SER A 80 -9.61 -7.78 -1.38
C SER A 80 -9.54 -6.50 -2.21
N ASP A 81 -10.14 -6.53 -3.39
CA ASP A 81 -10.24 -5.34 -4.24
C ASP A 81 -10.94 -4.16 -3.54
N LYS A 82 -11.91 -4.45 -2.67
CA LYS A 82 -12.60 -3.42 -1.89
C LYS A 82 -11.69 -2.80 -0.84
N GLU A 83 -10.86 -3.58 -0.17
CA GLU A 83 -9.87 -3.07 0.79
C GLU A 83 -8.84 -2.19 0.08
N ILE A 84 -8.33 -2.66 -1.07
CA ILE A 84 -7.38 -1.89 -1.90
C ILE A 84 -8.00 -0.58 -2.37
N GLU A 85 -9.22 -0.62 -2.91
CA GLU A 85 -9.93 0.57 -3.39
C GLU A 85 -10.18 1.57 -2.25
N SER A 86 -10.63 1.05 -1.10
CA SER A 86 -10.88 1.88 0.10
C SER A 86 -9.60 2.57 0.56
N TYR A 87 -8.46 1.89 0.48
CA TYR A 87 -7.16 2.47 0.81
C TYR A 87 -6.75 3.56 -0.19
N VAL A 88 -6.72 3.25 -1.49
CA VAL A 88 -6.24 4.21 -2.51
C VAL A 88 -7.19 5.39 -2.73
N THR A 89 -8.46 5.29 -2.32
CA THR A 89 -9.43 6.40 -2.37
C THR A 89 -9.53 7.19 -1.07
N SER A 90 -8.98 6.68 0.04
CA SER A 90 -9.03 7.34 1.33
C SER A 90 -8.38 8.72 1.30
N LYS A 91 -9.14 9.75 1.68
CA LYS A 91 -8.63 11.13 1.78
C LYS A 91 -7.55 11.27 2.85
N SER A 92 -7.63 10.51 3.95
CA SER A 92 -6.62 10.55 5.01
C SER A 92 -5.29 9.99 4.52
N GLU A 93 -5.33 8.84 3.84
CA GLU A 93 -4.14 8.17 3.33
C GLU A 93 -3.50 8.96 2.20
N LYS A 94 -4.31 9.51 1.28
CA LYS A 94 -3.80 10.44 0.24
C LYS A 94 -3.10 11.65 0.84
N ARG A 95 -3.64 12.24 1.90
CA ARG A 95 -3.01 13.39 2.58
C ARG A 95 -1.68 13.00 3.23
N LYS A 96 -1.61 11.86 3.92
CA LYS A 96 -0.36 11.35 4.51
C LYS A 96 0.70 11.12 3.43
N MET A 97 0.33 10.38 2.38
CA MET A 97 1.20 10.07 1.24
C MET A 97 1.71 11.34 0.55
N ARG A 98 0.85 12.36 0.39
CA ARG A 98 1.25 13.64 -0.19
C ARG A 98 2.24 14.38 0.70
N ALA A 99 1.98 14.47 2.00
CA ALA A 99 2.87 15.12 2.94
C ALA A 99 4.25 14.43 2.99
N GLU A 100 4.27 13.10 2.94
CA GLU A 100 5.50 12.32 2.90
C GLU A 100 6.29 12.53 1.60
N GLY A 101 5.62 12.51 0.45
CA GLY A 101 6.25 12.81 -0.84
C GLY A 101 6.82 14.22 -0.90
N GLU A 102 6.09 15.21 -0.37
CA GLU A 102 6.55 16.60 -0.25
C GLU A 102 7.78 16.72 0.67
N ALA A 103 7.76 16.06 1.83
CA ALA A 103 8.90 16.02 2.74
C ALA A 103 10.14 15.36 2.10
N TRP A 104 9.94 14.25 1.38
CA TRP A 104 11.01 13.55 0.66
C TRP A 104 11.63 14.44 -0.42
N LEU A 105 10.80 15.15 -1.19
CA LEU A 105 11.25 16.08 -2.23
C LEU A 105 12.01 17.27 -1.64
N GLN A 106 11.52 17.86 -0.55
CA GLN A 106 12.19 18.94 0.17
C GLN A 106 13.54 18.52 0.74
N ALA A 107 13.63 17.31 1.32
CA ALA A 107 14.88 16.74 1.81
C ALA A 107 15.94 16.59 0.70
N ARG A 108 15.51 16.54 -0.57
CA ARG A 108 16.38 16.50 -1.76
C ARG A 108 16.62 17.86 -2.41
N GLY A 109 16.19 18.92 -1.76
CA GLY A 109 16.36 20.30 -2.21
C GLY A 109 15.39 20.70 -3.32
N ALA A 110 14.22 20.05 -3.43
CA ALA A 110 13.11 20.60 -4.19
C ALA A 110 12.32 21.57 -3.31
N THR A 111 12.42 22.86 -3.62
CA THR A 111 11.69 23.91 -2.91
C THR A 111 10.29 24.06 -3.49
N PRO A 112 9.23 24.08 -2.67
CA PRO A 112 7.87 24.33 -3.16
C PRO A 112 7.80 25.60 -4.03
N GLY A 113 7.26 25.46 -5.24
CA GLY A 113 7.14 26.57 -6.20
C GLY A 113 8.37 26.84 -7.08
N VAL A 114 9.50 26.14 -6.86
CA VAL A 114 10.73 26.29 -7.67
C VAL A 114 10.91 25.08 -8.58
N ALA A 115 10.54 25.22 -9.85
CA ALA A 115 10.52 24.13 -10.82
C ALA A 115 11.90 23.46 -11.00
N GLU A 116 12.98 24.25 -10.94
CA GLU A 116 14.36 23.80 -11.15
C GLU A 116 14.77 22.72 -10.15
N GLY A 117 14.29 22.83 -8.90
CA GLY A 117 14.55 21.84 -7.85
C GLY A 117 13.93 20.48 -8.18
N TYR A 118 12.66 20.46 -8.60
CA TYR A 118 11.96 19.24 -9.02
C TYR A 118 12.61 18.63 -10.26
N CYS A 119 12.97 19.47 -11.24
CA CYS A 119 13.66 19.01 -12.44
C CYS A 119 14.99 18.35 -12.10
N ARG A 120 15.82 18.97 -11.26
CA ARG A 120 17.11 18.40 -10.83
C ARG A 120 16.92 17.04 -10.16
N VAL A 121 16.02 16.94 -9.19
CA VAL A 121 15.72 15.66 -8.51
C VAL A 121 15.24 14.62 -9.52
N GLY A 122 14.35 14.98 -10.45
CA GLY A 122 13.88 14.07 -11.49
C GLY A 122 15.01 13.52 -12.36
N ARG A 123 15.94 14.37 -12.81
CA ARG A 123 17.09 13.94 -13.63
C ARG A 123 18.04 13.03 -12.85
N GLU A 124 18.31 13.36 -11.58
CA GLU A 124 19.10 12.48 -10.70
C GLU A 124 18.45 11.09 -10.57
N GLU A 125 17.13 11.04 -10.38
CA GLU A 125 16.40 9.78 -10.26
C GLU A 125 16.43 8.95 -11.53
N ILE A 126 16.27 9.59 -12.69
CA ILE A 126 16.38 8.98 -14.02
C ILE A 126 17.77 8.40 -14.20
N ALA A 127 18.83 9.19 -13.96
CA ALA A 127 20.21 8.77 -14.11
C ALA A 127 20.56 7.58 -13.19
N ARG A 128 19.99 7.55 -11.98
CA ARG A 128 20.19 6.46 -11.01
C ARG A 128 19.45 5.16 -11.38
N GLY A 129 18.48 5.21 -12.31
CA GLY A 129 17.61 4.05 -12.57
C GLY A 129 16.75 3.68 -11.36
N SER A 130 16.48 4.64 -10.47
CA SER A 130 15.67 4.45 -9.27
C SER A 130 14.22 4.09 -9.62
N ARG A 131 13.43 3.62 -8.64
CA ARG A 131 12.00 3.37 -8.88
C ARG A 131 11.28 4.60 -9.44
N ILE A 132 11.56 5.79 -8.90
CA ILE A 132 11.01 7.07 -9.40
C ILE A 132 11.49 7.34 -10.82
N GLY A 133 12.79 7.20 -11.08
CA GLY A 133 13.40 7.46 -12.39
C GLY A 133 12.94 6.51 -13.50
N LEU A 134 12.64 5.26 -13.17
CA LEU A 134 12.06 4.30 -14.11
C LEU A 134 10.67 4.74 -14.60
N LEU A 135 9.96 5.54 -13.82
CA LEU A 135 8.65 6.12 -14.17
C LEU A 135 8.76 7.42 -14.98
N LEU A 136 9.95 7.99 -15.11
CA LEU A 136 10.19 9.32 -15.69
C LEU A 136 11.10 9.25 -16.91
N ARG A 137 10.91 10.16 -17.86
CA ARG A 137 11.82 10.37 -18.99
C ARG A 137 12.03 11.86 -19.22
N GLU A 138 13.21 12.22 -19.71
CA GLU A 138 13.43 13.56 -20.25
C GLU A 138 12.69 13.73 -21.59
N ASN A 139 12.38 14.98 -21.92
CA ASN A 139 11.76 15.40 -23.17
C ASN A 139 12.82 15.87 -24.18
#